data_AF-F5YTN8-F1
#
_entry.id   AF-F5YTN8-F1
#
_cell.length_a   1.000
_cell.length_b   1.000
_cell.length_c   1.000
_cell.angle_alpha   90.00
_cell.angle_beta   90.00
_cell.angle_gamma   90.00
#
_symmetry.space_group_name_H-M   'P 1'
#
loop_
_entity.id
_entity.type
_entity.pdbx_description
1 polymer ?
#
loop_
_entity_poly.entity_id
_entity_poly.type
_entity_poly.pdbx_seq_one_letter_code
_entity_poly.pdbx_strand_id
1 'polypeptide(L)'
;MLARNPAVAKHTEDVLAELGHELRSRRLALGVSAVTTSDAVGISRVTLHRIEAGAPAVTIGAYLNVAAALGLRLRLDESHGPGRQPVQQAGPAHVTAQTTVRVGDFAQLRAIAWQLRPETELTGIEALQLYERNWRHVDQAAMSDEERVFVQQLADTHSAGILLV
;
A
#
# COMPACT_ATOMS: atom_id res chain seq x y z
N MET A 1 -21.72 16.24 23.89
CA MET A 1 -21.60 14.78 24.11
C MET A 1 -20.33 14.31 23.46
N LEU A 2 -19.40 13.69 24.21
CA LEU A 2 -18.22 13.05 23.63
C LEU A 2 -18.69 11.84 22.82
N ALA A 3 -18.29 11.77 21.55
CA ALA A 3 -18.50 10.58 20.74
C ALA A 3 -17.79 9.40 21.43
N ARG A 4 -18.53 8.31 21.70
CA ARG A 4 -17.91 7.06 22.14
C ARG A 4 -17.04 6.56 20.99
N ASN A 5 -15.87 6.01 21.32
CA ASN A 5 -14.99 5.41 20.33
C ASN A 5 -15.78 4.30 19.60
N PRO A 6 -15.68 4.19 18.26
CA PRO A 6 -16.34 3.13 17.52
C PRO A 6 -15.84 1.75 17.99
N ALA A 7 -16.69 0.74 17.87
CA ALA A 7 -16.28 -0.63 18.14
C ALA A 7 -15.16 -1.03 17.17
N VAL A 8 -14.10 -1.63 17.71
CA VAL A 8 -12.92 -2.03 16.96
C VAL A 8 -13.13 -3.48 16.52
N ALA A 9 -12.93 -3.78 15.23
CA ALA A 9 -13.00 -5.14 14.73
C ALA A 9 -11.80 -5.95 15.24
N LYS A 10 -11.97 -7.27 15.45
CA LYS A 10 -10.90 -8.14 15.96
C LYS A 10 -9.60 -8.04 15.16
N HIS A 11 -9.67 -8.03 13.84
CA HIS A 11 -8.51 -7.82 12.97
C HIS A 11 -7.77 -6.50 13.28
N THR A 12 -8.50 -5.42 13.58
CA THR A 12 -7.91 -4.14 13.96
C THR A 12 -7.25 -4.21 15.34
N GLU A 13 -7.81 -4.99 16.29
CA GLU A 13 -7.16 -5.24 17.58
C GLU A 13 -5.85 -6.02 17.41
N ASP A 14 -5.83 -7.03 16.54
CA ASP A 14 -4.64 -7.82 16.23
C ASP A 14 -3.54 -6.93 15.61
N VAL A 15 -3.89 -6.09 14.64
CA VAL A 15 -2.95 -5.11 14.02
C VAL A 15 -2.41 -4.11 15.04
N LEU A 16 -3.25 -3.63 15.97
CA LEU A 16 -2.81 -2.71 17.02
C LEU A 16 -1.87 -3.39 18.01
N ALA A 17 -2.13 -4.65 18.36
CA ALA A 17 -1.26 -5.44 19.23
C ALA A 17 0.13 -5.66 18.59
N GLU A 18 0.16 -5.96 17.28
CA GLU A 18 1.41 -6.06 16.50
C GLU A 18 2.17 -4.72 16.51
N LEU A 19 1.48 -3.60 16.26
CA LEU A 19 2.09 -2.28 16.31
C LEU A 19 2.68 -1.96 17.70
N GLY A 20 1.96 -2.28 18.77
CA GLY A 20 2.45 -2.11 20.14
C GLY A 20 3.69 -2.96 20.43
N HIS A 21 3.69 -4.21 19.96
CA HIS A 21 4.82 -5.12 20.10
C HIS A 21 6.07 -4.62 19.36
N GLU A 22 5.93 -4.08 18.16
CA GLU A 22 7.03 -3.48 17.39
C GLU A 22 7.66 -2.28 18.12
N LEU A 23 6.83 -1.39 18.68
CA LEU A 23 7.31 -0.26 19.48
C LEU A 23 8.10 -0.74 20.70
N ARG A 24 7.57 -1.74 21.43
CA ARG A 24 8.25 -2.32 22.59
C ARG A 24 9.57 -2.98 22.21
N SER A 25 9.57 -3.76 21.13
CA SER A 25 10.74 -4.48 20.64
C SER A 25 11.84 -3.51 20.23
N ARG A 26 11.49 -2.44 19.51
CA ARG A 26 12.43 -1.36 19.17
C ARG A 26 13.00 -0.68 20.40
N ARG A 27 12.16 -0.35 21.38
CA ARG A 27 12.62 0.28 22.64
C ARG A 27 13.62 -0.61 23.36
N LEU A 28 13.34 -1.91 23.49
CA LEU A 28 14.24 -2.87 24.14
C LEU A 28 15.54 -3.06 23.35
N ALA A 29 15.49 -3.10 22.01
CA ALA A 29 16.67 -3.17 21.16
C ALA A 29 17.59 -1.95 21.30
N LEU A 30 17.03 -0.77 21.58
CA LEU A 30 17.79 0.45 21.89
C LEU A 30 18.27 0.51 23.35
N GLY A 31 17.89 -0.45 24.20
CA GLY A 31 18.24 -0.46 25.63
C GLY A 31 17.58 0.65 26.44
N VAL A 32 16.52 1.29 25.92
CA VAL A 32 15.86 2.43 26.58
C VAL A 32 14.77 1.93 27.53
N SER A 33 14.74 2.47 28.75
CA SER A 33 13.72 2.09 29.72
C SER A 33 12.34 2.65 29.35
N ALA A 34 11.28 2.01 29.84
CA ALA A 34 9.92 2.51 29.69
C ALA A 34 9.75 3.91 30.34
N VAL A 35 10.44 4.14 31.46
CA VAL A 35 10.42 5.44 32.17
C VAL A 35 11.04 6.54 31.30
N THR A 36 12.23 6.27 30.78
CA THR A 36 12.96 7.22 29.93
C THR A 36 12.15 7.56 28.68
N THR A 37 11.49 6.56 28.08
CA THR A 37 10.67 6.76 26.88
C THR A 37 9.41 7.56 27.20
N SER A 38 8.71 7.25 28.30
CA SER A 38 7.50 7.96 28.69
C SER A 38 7.78 9.43 29.02
N ASP A 39 8.89 9.69 29.73
CA ASP A 39 9.29 11.04 30.11
C ASP A 39 9.70 11.88 28.89
N ALA A 40 10.46 11.29 27.96
CA ALA A 40 10.90 11.97 26.73
C ALA A 40 9.73 12.37 25.82
N VAL A 41 8.63 11.60 25.84
CA VAL A 41 7.44 11.83 25.02
C VAL A 41 6.37 12.65 25.76
N GLY A 42 6.56 12.91 27.06
CA GLY A 42 5.61 13.66 27.88
C GLY A 42 4.33 12.90 28.20
N ILE A 43 4.40 11.56 28.29
CA ILE A 43 3.26 10.70 28.63
C ILE A 43 3.50 9.92 29.92
N SER A 44 2.43 9.41 30.54
CA SER A 44 2.58 8.54 31.70
C SER A 44 3.13 7.15 31.30
N ARG A 45 3.81 6.47 32.22
CA ARG A 45 4.23 5.06 32.04
C ARG A 45 3.04 4.13 31.74
N VAL A 46 1.88 4.43 32.32
CA VAL A 46 0.63 3.67 32.09
C VAL A 46 0.15 3.87 30.64
N THR A 47 0.26 5.09 30.10
CA THR A 47 -0.03 5.38 28.69
C THR A 47 0.94 4.65 27.77
N LEU A 48 2.24 4.66 28.09
CA LEU A 48 3.24 3.90 27.32
C LEU A 48 2.94 2.39 27.35
N HIS A 49 2.60 1.84 28.51
CA HIS A 49 2.23 0.43 28.63
C HIS A 49 1.01 0.07 27.76
N ARG A 50 -0.02 0.93 27.76
CA ARG A 50 -1.20 0.76 26.90
C ARG A 50 -0.87 0.85 25.41
N ILE A 51 0.06 1.73 25.03
CA ILE A 51 0.60 1.83 23.67
C ILE A 51 1.29 0.53 23.27
N GLU A 52 2.20 0.03 24.12
CA GLU A 52 2.92 -1.22 23.86
C GLU A 52 2.00 -2.46 23.86
N ALA A 53 0.82 -2.36 24.47
CA ALA A 53 -0.22 -3.38 24.43
C ALA A 53 -1.22 -3.22 23.26
N GLY A 54 -1.09 -2.19 22.41
CA GLY A 54 -1.99 -1.97 21.29
C GLY A 54 -3.38 -1.45 21.68
N ALA A 55 -3.53 -0.73 22.79
CA ALA A 55 -4.83 -0.25 23.24
C ALA A 55 -5.47 0.73 22.23
N PRO A 56 -6.69 0.44 21.69
CA PRO A 56 -7.34 1.27 20.67
C PRO A 56 -7.83 2.64 21.17
N ALA A 57 -8.01 2.78 22.48
CA ALA A 57 -8.47 4.03 23.10
C ALA A 57 -7.34 5.07 23.26
N VAL A 58 -6.09 4.74 22.91
CA VAL A 58 -4.98 5.70 22.91
C VAL A 58 -4.98 6.46 21.60
N THR A 59 -4.70 7.77 21.66
CA THR A 59 -4.69 8.62 20.47
C THR A 59 -3.58 8.22 19.51
N ILE A 60 -3.85 8.30 18.20
CA ILE A 60 -2.83 8.02 17.17
C ILE A 60 -1.60 8.94 17.32
N GLY A 61 -1.80 10.19 17.76
CA GLY A 61 -0.69 11.11 18.05
C GLY A 61 0.26 10.60 19.14
N ALA A 62 -0.26 9.95 20.19
CA ALA A 62 0.59 9.38 21.24
C ALA A 62 1.41 8.18 20.72
N TYR A 63 0.82 7.32 19.89
CA TYR A 63 1.55 6.26 19.19
C TYR A 63 2.69 6.83 18.33
N LEU A 64 2.39 7.86 17.53
CA LEU A 64 3.37 8.47 16.63
C LEU A 64 4.50 9.19 17.38
N ASN A 65 4.21 9.83 18.51
CA ASN A 65 5.26 10.46 19.31
C ASN A 65 6.22 9.42 19.90
N VAL A 66 5.70 8.28 20.38
CA VAL A 66 6.54 7.16 20.85
C VAL A 66 7.34 6.58 19.69
N ALA A 67 6.73 6.35 18.53
CA ALA A 67 7.42 5.88 17.34
C ALA A 67 8.58 6.82 16.96
N ALA A 68 8.32 8.13 16.88
CA ALA A 68 9.33 9.13 16.54
C ALA A 68 10.50 9.15 17.55
N ALA A 69 10.21 9.08 18.86
CA ALA A 69 11.24 9.00 19.90
C ALA A 69 12.12 7.75 19.81
N LEU A 70 11.59 6.66 19.24
CA LEU A 70 12.32 5.40 19.00
C LEU A 70 12.96 5.31 17.60
N GLY A 71 12.87 6.39 16.80
CA GLY A 71 13.38 6.46 15.43
C GLY A 71 12.56 5.63 14.43
N LEU A 72 11.28 5.42 14.71
CA LEU A 72 10.33 4.73 13.84
C LEU A 72 9.38 5.73 13.17
N ARG A 73 8.84 5.33 12.02
CA ARG A 73 7.81 6.09 11.28
C ARG A 73 6.66 5.15 10.93
N LEU A 74 5.42 5.61 11.11
CA LEU A 74 4.26 4.91 10.58
C LEU A 74 4.14 5.17 9.08
N ARG A 75 3.88 4.13 8.31
CA ARG A 75 3.53 4.23 6.90
C ARG A 75 2.18 3.55 6.68
N LEU A 76 1.39 4.12 5.79
CA LEU A 76 0.22 3.48 5.24
C LEU A 76 0.63 3.03 3.84
N ASP A 77 0.49 1.74 3.58
CA ASP A 77 0.72 1.16 2.26
C ASP A 77 -0.62 0.70 1.69
N GLU A 78 -0.74 0.69 0.36
CA GLU A 78 -1.95 0.20 -0.29
C GLU A 78 -2.16 -1.28 0.07
N SER A 79 -3.37 -1.61 0.51
CA SER A 79 -3.80 -3.00 0.70
C SER A 79 -3.96 -3.65 -0.67
N HIS A 80 -2.83 -4.10 -1.19
CA HIS A 80 -2.78 -4.95 -2.34
C HIS A 80 -3.50 -6.27 -2.01
N GLY A 81 -4.53 -6.63 -2.78
CA GLY A 81 -5.10 -7.99 -2.73
C GLY A 81 -3.99 -9.05 -2.87
N PRO A 82 -4.22 -10.30 -2.46
CA PRO A 82 -3.19 -11.35 -2.44
C PRO A 82 -2.56 -11.46 -3.85
N GLY A 83 -1.36 -10.88 -4.03
CA GLY A 83 -0.68 -10.86 -5.33
C GLY A 83 0.14 -9.62 -5.68
N ARG A 84 0.02 -8.47 -5.00
CA ARG A 84 0.83 -7.28 -5.36
C ARG A 84 1.75 -6.86 -4.20
N GLN A 85 3.03 -7.25 -4.28
CA GLN A 85 4.06 -6.75 -3.35
C GLN A 85 4.45 -5.32 -3.77
N PRO A 86 4.46 -4.34 -2.85
CA PRO A 86 4.94 -3.01 -3.17
C PRO A 86 6.46 -3.04 -3.36
N VAL A 87 6.90 -2.75 -4.58
CA VAL A 87 8.33 -2.66 -4.93
C VAL A 87 8.92 -1.47 -4.19
N GLN A 88 9.73 -1.77 -3.17
CA GLN A 88 10.53 -0.77 -2.45
C GLN A 88 11.58 -0.19 -3.40
N GLN A 89 11.56 1.14 -3.51
CA GLN A 89 12.52 1.94 -4.25
C GLN A 89 13.95 1.65 -3.76
N ALA A 90 14.72 0.91 -4.56
CA ALA A 90 16.16 0.77 -4.40
C ALA A 90 16.83 0.63 -5.77
N GLY A 91 17.32 1.75 -6.31
CA GLY A 91 18.45 1.81 -7.25
C GLY A 91 18.29 1.17 -8.65
N PRO A 92 19.14 1.56 -9.62
CA PRO A 92 18.94 1.28 -11.04
C PRO A 92 19.57 -0.07 -11.41
N ALA A 93 18.97 -1.19 -11.04
CA ALA A 93 19.46 -2.49 -11.48
C ALA A 93 18.46 -3.64 -11.31
N HIS A 94 17.21 -3.50 -11.76
CA HIS A 94 16.39 -4.68 -12.04
C HIS A 94 15.73 -4.55 -13.41
N VAL A 95 16.57 -4.78 -14.42
CA VAL A 95 16.13 -5.25 -15.73
C VAL A 95 15.63 -6.69 -15.55
N THR A 96 14.34 -6.86 -15.28
CA THR A 96 13.65 -8.13 -15.54
C THR A 96 12.55 -7.82 -16.53
N ALA A 97 12.90 -7.92 -17.82
CA ALA A 97 12.03 -7.97 -19.00
C ALA A 97 10.56 -7.60 -18.73
N GLN A 98 10.31 -6.33 -18.41
CA GLN A 98 8.96 -5.82 -18.31
C GLN A 98 8.53 -5.54 -19.75
N THR A 99 7.49 -6.21 -20.24
CA THR A 99 6.82 -5.81 -21.49
C THR A 99 6.39 -4.35 -21.30
N THR A 100 7.14 -3.41 -21.87
CA THR A 100 6.81 -1.98 -21.83
C THR A 100 6.03 -1.62 -23.09
N VAL A 101 4.94 -0.86 -22.93
CA VAL A 101 4.05 -0.43 -24.01
C VAL A 101 3.91 1.09 -23.97
N ARG A 102 3.89 1.76 -25.13
CA ARG A 102 3.59 3.20 -25.14
C ARG A 102 2.09 3.39 -25.16
N VAL A 103 1.60 4.36 -24.38
CA VAL A 103 0.17 4.67 -24.29
C VAL A 103 -0.46 4.95 -25.66
N GLY A 104 0.30 5.53 -26.58
CA GLY A 104 -0.14 5.85 -27.94
C GLY A 104 -0.19 4.68 -28.92
N ASP A 105 0.41 3.53 -28.60
CA ASP A 105 0.47 2.38 -29.50
C ASP A 105 -0.91 1.71 -29.66
N PHE A 106 -1.81 1.93 -28.70
CA PHE A 106 -3.11 1.27 -28.59
C PHE A 106 -4.22 2.28 -28.37
N ALA A 107 -5.27 2.22 -29.18
CA ALA A 107 -6.32 3.24 -29.22
C ALA A 107 -7.18 3.24 -27.95
N GLN A 108 -7.52 2.06 -27.43
CA GLN A 108 -8.29 1.94 -26.18
C GLN A 108 -7.40 2.24 -24.97
N LEU A 109 -6.13 1.81 -24.97
CA LEU A 109 -5.17 2.21 -23.93
C LEU A 109 -5.07 3.74 -23.85
N ARG A 110 -4.97 4.42 -25.00
CA ARG A 110 -4.93 5.88 -25.09
C ARG A 110 -6.21 6.52 -24.54
N ALA A 111 -7.37 5.96 -24.86
CA ALA A 111 -8.66 6.47 -24.43
C ALA A 111 -8.84 6.40 -22.91
N ILE A 112 -8.49 5.26 -22.29
CA ILE A 112 -8.61 5.07 -20.84
C ILE A 112 -7.49 5.75 -20.04
N ALA A 113 -6.34 5.98 -20.67
CA ALA A 113 -5.18 6.66 -20.09
C ALA A 113 -5.07 8.13 -20.53
N TRP A 114 -6.20 8.82 -20.69
CA TRP A 114 -6.28 10.19 -21.23
C TRP A 114 -5.39 11.23 -20.50
N GLN A 115 -5.05 10.99 -19.23
CA GLN A 115 -4.19 11.86 -18.42
C GLN A 115 -2.71 11.76 -18.79
N LEU A 116 -2.30 10.66 -19.42
CA LEU A 116 -0.91 10.42 -19.80
C LEU A 116 -0.62 11.01 -21.18
N ARG A 117 0.66 11.18 -21.51
CA ARG A 117 1.08 11.57 -22.86
C ARG A 117 1.15 10.33 -23.75
N PRO A 118 0.95 10.43 -25.09
CA PRO A 118 1.04 9.26 -25.97
C PRO A 118 2.39 8.54 -25.89
N GLU A 119 3.46 9.28 -25.62
CA GLU A 119 4.83 8.79 -25.56
C GLU A 119 5.19 8.21 -24.19
N THR A 120 4.28 8.27 -23.22
CA THR A 120 4.48 7.67 -21.91
C THR A 120 4.56 6.15 -22.05
N GLU A 121 5.65 5.57 -21.58
CA GLU A 121 5.83 4.12 -21.49
C GLU A 121 5.23 3.60 -20.19
N LEU A 122 4.46 2.53 -20.30
CA LEU A 122 3.87 1.81 -19.19
C LEU A 122 4.43 0.40 -19.16
N THR A 123 4.65 -0.12 -17.96
CA THR A 123 4.90 -1.55 -17.78
C THR A 123 3.62 -2.35 -18.08
N GLY A 124 3.77 -3.61 -18.46
CA GLY A 124 2.63 -4.48 -18.75
C GLY A 124 1.63 -4.60 -17.59
N ILE A 125 2.13 -4.55 -16.35
CA ILE A 125 1.29 -4.53 -15.15
C ILE A 125 0.49 -3.23 -15.05
N GLU A 126 1.10 -2.07 -15.30
CA GLU A 126 0.39 -0.78 -15.28
C GLU A 126 -0.66 -0.68 -16.39
N ALA A 127 -0.33 -1.16 -17.60
CA ALA A 127 -1.27 -1.23 -18.70
C ALA A 127 -2.47 -2.12 -18.34
N LEU A 128 -2.23 -3.31 -17.77
CA LEU A 128 -3.29 -4.22 -17.33
C LEU A 128 -4.21 -3.58 -16.28
N GLN A 129 -3.64 -2.91 -15.28
CA GLN A 129 -4.43 -2.21 -14.25
C GLN A 129 -5.34 -1.13 -14.84
N LEU A 130 -4.85 -0.41 -15.85
CA LEU A 130 -5.66 0.62 -16.52
C LEU A 130 -6.82 -0.02 -17.26
N TYR A 131 -6.60 -1.15 -17.94
CA TYR A 131 -7.66 -1.93 -18.57
C TYR A 131 -8.67 -2.48 -17.56
N GLU A 132 -8.24 -3.13 -16.48
CA GLU A 132 -9.13 -3.68 -15.44
C GLU A 132 -9.99 -2.58 -14.79
N ARG A 133 -9.35 -1.51 -14.30
CA ARG A 133 -10.05 -0.43 -13.59
C ARG A 133 -11.06 0.31 -14.47
N ASN A 134 -10.74 0.47 -15.74
CA ASN A 134 -11.54 1.27 -16.68
C ASN A 134 -12.25 0.40 -17.71
N TRP A 135 -12.40 -0.90 -17.49
CA TRP A 135 -12.90 -1.82 -18.51
C TRP A 135 -14.26 -1.43 -19.06
N ARG A 136 -15.16 -0.95 -18.21
CA ARG A 136 -16.49 -0.45 -18.60
C ARG A 136 -16.44 0.78 -19.54
N HIS A 137 -15.30 1.45 -19.64
CA HIS A 137 -15.06 2.61 -20.50
C HIS A 137 -14.23 2.25 -21.75
N VAL A 138 -13.80 0.99 -21.85
CA VAL A 138 -13.12 0.45 -23.03
C VAL A 138 -14.17 0.12 -24.08
N ASP A 139 -14.04 0.69 -25.28
CA ASP A 139 -14.86 0.32 -26.42
C ASP A 139 -14.33 -0.98 -27.04
N GLN A 140 -14.87 -2.10 -26.55
CA GLN A 140 -14.48 -3.43 -27.01
C GLN A 140 -14.78 -3.66 -28.49
N ALA A 141 -15.81 -3.00 -29.04
CA ALA A 141 -16.18 -3.14 -30.44
C ALA A 141 -15.17 -2.43 -31.36
N ALA A 142 -14.60 -1.32 -30.90
CA ALA A 142 -13.58 -0.56 -31.60
C ALA A 142 -12.13 -1.01 -31.30
N MET A 143 -11.93 -2.00 -30.42
CA MET A 143 -10.62 -2.53 -30.06
C MET A 143 -10.04 -3.38 -31.20
N SER A 144 -8.80 -3.09 -31.60
CA SER A 144 -8.11 -3.86 -32.64
C SER A 144 -7.76 -5.28 -32.19
N ASP A 145 -7.56 -6.20 -33.13
CA ASP A 145 -7.18 -7.58 -32.81
C ASP A 145 -5.80 -7.66 -32.13
N GLU A 146 -4.87 -6.80 -32.52
CA GLU A 146 -3.55 -6.69 -31.90
C GLU A 146 -3.65 -6.25 -30.43
N GLU A 147 -4.49 -5.25 -30.16
CA GLU A 147 -4.75 -4.74 -28.81
C GLU A 147 -5.45 -5.77 -27.92
N ARG A 148 -6.38 -6.56 -28.49
CA ARG A 148 -7.02 -7.68 -27.77
C ARG A 148 -6.03 -8.77 -27.38
N VAL A 149 -5.17 -9.16 -28.32
CA VAL A 149 -4.10 -10.16 -28.06
C VAL A 149 -3.15 -9.62 -27.00
N PHE A 150 -2.78 -8.35 -27.05
CA PHE A 150 -1.95 -7.71 -26.05
C PHE A 150 -2.59 -7.75 -24.66
N VAL A 151 -3.85 -7.34 -24.53
CA VAL A 151 -4.59 -7.40 -23.26
C VAL A 151 -4.66 -8.83 -22.71
N GLN A 152 -4.91 -9.83 -23.57
CA GLN A 152 -4.93 -11.23 -23.16
C GLN A 152 -3.56 -11.70 -22.68
N GLN A 153 -2.48 -11.37 -23.38
CA GLN A 153 -1.11 -11.69 -22.96
C GLN A 153 -0.78 -11.07 -21.60
N LEU A 154 -1.24 -9.84 -21.34
CA LEU A 154 -1.09 -9.20 -20.04
C LEU A 154 -1.86 -9.95 -18.95
N ALA A 155 -3.11 -10.34 -19.22
CA ALA A 155 -3.92 -11.12 -18.28
C ALA A 155 -3.31 -12.49 -17.97
N ASP A 156 -2.80 -13.19 -18.99
CA ASP A 156 -2.13 -14.48 -18.84
C ASP A 156 -0.86 -14.37 -17.99
N THR A 157 -0.09 -13.29 -18.19
CA THR A 157 1.18 -13.06 -17.51
C THR A 157 1.00 -12.59 -16.06
N HIS A 158 -0.03 -11.78 -15.78
CA HIS A 158 -0.12 -11.04 -14.52
C HIS A 158 -1.37 -11.34 -13.67
N SER A 159 -2.44 -11.91 -14.25
CA SER A 159 -3.71 -12.22 -13.56
C SER A 159 -4.14 -13.69 -13.72
N ALA A 160 -3.19 -14.60 -13.95
CA ALA A 160 -3.44 -16.03 -14.17
C ALA A 160 -4.45 -16.33 -15.29
N GLY A 161 -4.57 -15.44 -16.28
CA GLY A 161 -5.43 -15.58 -17.46
C GLY A 161 -6.86 -15.05 -17.32
N ILE A 162 -7.21 -14.40 -16.20
CA ILE A 162 -8.54 -13.85 -15.97
C ILE A 162 -8.48 -12.33 -15.85
N LEU A 163 -9.15 -11.62 -16.76
CA LEU A 163 -9.40 -10.19 -16.59
C LEU A 163 -10.42 -9.99 -15.47
N LEU A 164 -10.04 -9.25 -14.43
CA LEU A 164 -10.94 -8.86 -13.35
C LEU A 164 -11.84 -7.71 -13.82
N VAL A 165 -12.95 -8.07 -14.48
CA VAL A 165 -13.90 -7.15 -15.12
C VAL A 165 -15.27 -7.22 -14.47
#